data_AF-A0A2A5D0C8-F1
#
_entry.id   AF-A0A2A5D0C8-F1
#
_cell.length_a   1.000
_cell.length_b   1.000
_cell.length_c   1.000
_cell.angle_alpha   90.00
_cell.angle_beta   90.00
_cell.angle_gamma   90.00
#
_symmetry.space_group_name_H-M   'P 1'
#
loop_
_entity.id
_entity.type
_entity.pdbx_description
1 polymer ?
#
loop_
_entity_poly.entity_id
_entity_poly.type
_entity_poly.pdbx_seq_one_letter_code
_entity_poly.pdbx_strand_id
1 'polypeptide(L)'
;MLKEEKSMDLKANKIPLIVSILLFSGLFSGLLSGCGPVMKNVTDYIPPTSDSGLECVARANDSRNTCQSDNVVAFQQCSEQASYDTEQHYAQAKDIYTEALERYIIDHEHYEIAYQEYEQQQQLLMSEGELDYIRCSKDINMTSINKFPACKKLLDAAIKRAKKLYEPNYPAKPYAPTRDRIFNRLRAKCKDTALNCDQIFNQSFRSCGGVITNRQVCISNCD
;
A
#
# COMPACT_ATOMS: atom_id res chain seq x y z
N MET A 1 8.70 23.86 36.84
CA MET A 1 9.73 24.46 35.99
C MET A 1 9.38 24.16 34.55
N LEU A 2 8.93 25.19 33.85
CA LEU A 2 8.57 25.19 32.43
C LEU A 2 9.86 25.36 31.61
N LYS A 3 10.01 24.57 30.54
CA LYS A 3 10.88 24.77 29.36
C LYS A 3 10.85 23.48 28.54
N GLU A 4 10.73 23.43 27.23
CA GLU A 4 10.58 24.43 26.18
C GLU A 4 10.21 23.61 24.93
N GLU A 5 9.12 23.96 24.23
CA GLU A 5 8.81 23.44 22.90
C GLU A 5 9.91 23.90 21.92
N LYS A 6 10.44 22.98 21.11
CA LYS A 6 11.20 23.36 19.91
C LYS A 6 10.40 23.02 18.67
N SER A 7 9.88 24.08 18.06
CA SER A 7 9.44 24.17 16.68
C SER A 7 10.58 23.75 15.74
N MET A 8 10.28 22.90 14.77
CA MET A 8 11.22 22.55 13.72
C MET A 8 10.82 23.30 12.44
N ASP A 9 11.63 24.31 12.12
CA ASP A 9 11.52 25.18 10.96
C ASP A 9 11.64 24.45 9.63
N LEU A 10 10.70 24.77 8.74
CA LEU A 10 10.70 24.43 7.32
C LEU A 10 11.87 25.17 6.63
N LYS A 11 12.92 24.44 6.24
CA LYS A 11 13.98 24.99 5.38
C LYS A 11 13.49 25.03 3.93
N ALA A 12 13.23 26.25 3.45
CA ALA A 12 13.06 26.56 2.04
C ALA A 12 14.35 26.26 1.27
N ASN A 13 14.33 25.23 0.41
CA ASN A 13 15.43 24.88 -0.46
C ASN A 13 15.30 25.65 -1.79
N LYS A 14 16.22 26.60 -2.02
CA LYS A 14 16.36 27.33 -3.28
C LYS A 14 17.09 26.43 -4.28
N ILE A 15 16.38 25.96 -5.30
CA ILE A 15 16.97 25.22 -6.43
C ILE A 15 17.37 26.25 -7.50
N PRO A 16 18.60 26.22 -8.04
CA PRO A 16 19.08 27.22 -8.98
C PRO A 16 18.41 27.07 -10.36
N LEU A 17 17.83 28.17 -10.82
CA LEU A 17 17.68 28.52 -12.23
C LEU A 17 19.03 28.33 -12.93
N ILE A 18 19.14 27.36 -13.84
CA ILE A 18 20.03 27.28 -15.04
C ILE A 18 20.02 25.80 -15.46
N VAL A 19 18.92 25.31 -16.04
CA VAL A 19 18.90 24.28 -17.11
C VAL A 19 17.61 24.49 -17.91
N SER A 20 17.49 25.67 -18.50
CA SER A 20 16.65 25.85 -19.69
C SER A 20 17.53 25.55 -20.90
N ILE A 21 16.93 24.94 -21.92
CA ILE A 21 17.47 24.67 -23.27
C ILE A 21 18.07 23.25 -23.40
N LEU A 22 17.37 22.41 -24.21
CA LEU A 22 17.74 21.09 -24.76
C LEU A 22 17.04 19.81 -24.26
N LEU A 23 15.74 19.82 -23.96
CA LEU A 23 14.87 18.62 -24.06
C LEU A 23 13.42 18.99 -24.43
N PHE A 24 13.24 19.78 -25.50
CA PHE A 24 11.95 20.09 -26.12
C PHE A 24 11.90 19.46 -27.51
N SER A 25 11.84 18.13 -27.58
CA SER A 25 11.52 17.41 -28.82
C SER A 25 11.23 15.95 -28.52
N GLY A 26 9.94 15.58 -28.46
CA GLY A 26 9.50 14.20 -28.62
C GLY A 26 9.08 13.44 -27.37
N LEU A 27 7.99 13.88 -26.70
CA LEU A 27 6.96 12.96 -26.15
C LEU A 27 5.72 13.75 -25.64
N PHE A 28 5.10 14.54 -26.52
CA PHE A 28 3.84 15.25 -26.22
C PHE A 28 2.70 14.62 -27.02
N SER A 29 2.43 13.33 -26.77
CA SER A 29 1.28 12.61 -27.34
C SER A 29 0.63 11.78 -26.23
N GLY A 30 -0.40 12.34 -25.57
CA GLY A 30 -1.17 11.62 -24.56
C GLY A 30 -2.09 12.41 -23.63
N LEU A 31 -2.22 13.74 -23.75
CA LEU A 31 -3.13 14.55 -22.90
C LEU A 31 -4.51 14.75 -23.55
N LEU A 32 -5.21 13.66 -23.86
CA LEU A 32 -6.64 13.66 -24.16
C LEU A 32 -7.40 12.75 -23.19
N SER A 33 -7.15 12.89 -21.88
CA SER A 33 -8.11 12.42 -20.87
C SER A 33 -9.21 13.46 -20.76
N GLY A 34 -10.18 13.40 -21.67
CA GLY A 34 -11.37 14.23 -21.62
C GLY A 34 -12.12 14.01 -20.30
N CYS A 35 -12.32 15.09 -19.54
CA CYS A 35 -13.24 15.13 -18.42
C CYS A 35 -14.67 14.97 -18.94
N GLY A 36 -15.15 13.73 -19.06
CA GLY A 36 -16.55 13.46 -19.41
C GLY A 36 -17.54 13.83 -18.28
N PRO A 37 -18.84 13.92 -18.60
CA PRO A 37 -19.88 14.19 -17.62
C PRO A 37 -19.93 13.11 -16.54
N VAL A 38 -20.01 13.53 -15.29
CA VAL A 38 -20.25 12.66 -14.15
C VAL A 38 -21.75 12.51 -13.97
N MET A 39 -22.28 11.34 -14.33
CA MET A 39 -23.70 11.01 -14.20
C MET A 39 -23.98 10.33 -12.84
N LYS A 40 -25.11 10.67 -12.22
CA LYS A 40 -25.61 10.05 -10.99
C LYS A 40 -27.01 9.49 -11.23
N ASN A 41 -27.27 8.26 -10.80
CA ASN A 41 -28.62 7.70 -10.77
C ASN A 41 -29.41 8.36 -9.64
N VAL A 42 -30.58 8.93 -9.97
CA VAL A 42 -31.57 9.47 -9.04
C VAL A 42 -32.84 8.65 -9.17
N THR A 43 -33.43 8.30 -8.03
CA THR A 43 -34.69 7.56 -7.96
C THR A 43 -35.80 8.54 -7.60
N ASP A 44 -36.79 8.68 -8.48
CA ASP A 44 -38.00 9.45 -8.23
C ASP A 44 -39.15 8.52 -7.84
N TYR A 45 -39.98 8.99 -6.90
CA TYR A 45 -41.10 8.27 -6.33
C TYR A 45 -42.39 9.01 -6.67
N ILE A 46 -43.24 8.41 -7.51
CA ILE A 46 -44.55 8.94 -7.87
C ILE A 46 -45.59 8.24 -7.00
N PRO A 47 -46.22 8.95 -6.03
CA PRO A 47 -47.19 8.34 -5.13
C PRO A 47 -48.48 7.94 -5.87
N PRO A 48 -49.24 6.96 -5.35
CA PRO A 48 -50.56 6.63 -5.87
C PRO A 48 -51.54 7.80 -5.65
N THR A 49 -52.58 7.87 -6.48
CA THR A 49 -53.62 8.91 -6.38
C THR A 49 -54.79 8.55 -5.48
N SER A 50 -54.87 7.31 -5.00
CA SER A 50 -55.93 6.86 -4.10
C SER A 50 -55.59 7.16 -2.64
N ASP A 51 -56.60 7.54 -1.83
CA ASP A 51 -56.43 7.80 -0.40
C ASP A 51 -55.84 6.58 0.35
N SER A 52 -56.31 5.38 0.01
CA SER A 52 -55.80 4.12 0.58
C SER A 52 -54.34 3.85 0.20
N GLY A 53 -53.92 4.26 -1.01
CA GLY A 53 -52.55 4.14 -1.46
C GLY A 53 -51.61 5.10 -0.73
N LEU A 54 -52.08 6.34 -0.49
CA LEU A 54 -51.32 7.34 0.27
C LEU A 54 -51.09 6.90 1.73
N GLU A 55 -52.11 6.36 2.38
CA GLU A 55 -51.98 5.79 3.73
C GLU A 55 -51.04 4.58 3.76
N CYS A 56 -51.08 3.74 2.72
CA CYS A 56 -50.13 2.63 2.56
C CYS A 56 -48.68 3.13 2.43
N VAL A 57 -48.44 4.16 1.61
CA VAL A 57 -47.11 4.78 1.44
C VAL A 57 -46.62 5.43 2.73
N ALA A 58 -47.50 6.05 3.52
CA ALA A 58 -47.14 6.60 4.84
C ALA A 58 -46.58 5.50 5.76
N ARG A 59 -47.27 4.35 5.86
CA ARG A 59 -46.79 3.20 6.62
C ARG A 59 -45.49 2.61 6.07
N ALA A 60 -45.30 2.61 4.75
CA ALA A 60 -44.04 2.19 4.14
C ALA A 60 -42.87 3.12 4.53
N ASN A 61 -43.10 4.43 4.59
CA ASN A 61 -42.11 5.39 5.07
C ASN A 61 -41.77 5.17 6.54
N ASP A 62 -42.78 4.95 7.39
CA ASP A 62 -42.55 4.64 8.80
C ASP A 62 -41.69 3.39 8.96
N SER A 63 -42.01 2.32 8.22
CA SER A 63 -41.22 1.09 8.20
C SER A 63 -39.78 1.31 7.73
N ARG A 64 -39.56 2.17 6.73
CA ARG A 64 -38.21 2.55 6.28
C ARG A 64 -37.44 3.26 7.38
N ASN A 65 -38.05 4.21 8.06
CA ASN A 65 -37.42 4.96 9.15
C ASN A 65 -37.06 4.04 10.32
N THR A 66 -37.95 3.13 10.68
CA THR A 66 -37.67 2.08 11.69
C THR A 66 -36.49 1.22 11.27
N CYS A 67 -36.49 0.70 10.04
CA CYS A 67 -35.37 -0.09 9.51
C CYS A 67 -34.03 0.68 9.55
N GLN A 68 -34.05 1.97 9.20
CA GLN A 68 -32.85 2.81 9.26
C GLN A 68 -32.34 2.99 10.70
N SER A 69 -33.24 3.17 11.67
CA SER A 69 -32.89 3.21 13.09
C SER A 69 -32.33 1.87 13.57
N ASP A 70 -32.96 0.76 13.19
CA ASP A 70 -32.52 -0.58 13.55
C ASP A 70 -31.12 -0.88 13.00
N ASN A 71 -30.80 -0.40 11.80
CA ASN A 71 -29.45 -0.48 11.23
C ASN A 71 -28.41 0.25 12.06
N VAL A 72 -28.73 1.44 12.59
CA VAL A 72 -27.81 2.18 13.46
C VAL A 72 -27.55 1.40 14.74
N VAL A 73 -28.61 0.86 15.35
CA VAL A 73 -28.50 0.05 16.57
C VAL A 73 -27.70 -1.24 16.32
N ALA A 74 -28.01 -1.97 15.25
CA ALA A 74 -27.31 -3.20 14.88
C ALA A 74 -25.82 -2.94 14.60
N PHE A 75 -25.50 -1.86 13.89
CA PHE A 75 -24.12 -1.45 13.65
C PHE A 75 -23.40 -1.10 14.95
N GLN A 76 -24.04 -0.36 15.85
CA GLN A 76 -23.47 0.02 17.14
C GLN A 76 -23.18 -1.21 18.00
N GLN A 77 -24.14 -2.15 18.11
CA GLN A 77 -23.96 -3.41 18.83
C GLN A 77 -22.83 -4.25 18.23
N CYS A 78 -22.78 -4.37 16.91
CA CYS A 78 -21.68 -5.07 16.24
C CYS A 78 -20.33 -4.38 16.49
N SER A 79 -20.28 -3.04 16.47
CA SER A 79 -19.05 -2.29 16.74
C SER A 79 -18.57 -2.45 18.19
N GLU A 80 -19.49 -2.58 19.14
CA GLU A 80 -19.16 -2.87 20.54
C GLU A 80 -18.61 -4.29 20.69
N GLN A 81 -19.25 -5.29 20.05
CA GLN A 81 -18.73 -6.65 20.00
C GLN A 81 -17.34 -6.70 19.36
N ALA A 82 -17.12 -5.96 18.26
CA ALA A 82 -15.82 -5.85 17.63
C ALA A 82 -14.76 -5.27 18.58
N SER A 83 -15.13 -4.36 19.48
CA SER A 83 -14.23 -3.84 20.51
C SER A 83 -13.83 -4.93 21.50
N TYR A 84 -14.78 -5.76 21.95
CA TYR A 84 -14.50 -6.89 22.84
C TYR A 84 -13.60 -7.93 22.16
N ASP A 85 -13.93 -8.32 20.92
CA ASP A 85 -13.18 -9.30 20.14
C ASP A 85 -11.77 -8.81 19.79
N THR A 86 -11.58 -7.49 19.71
CA THR A 86 -10.27 -6.89 19.41
C THR A 86 -9.21 -7.31 20.41
N GLU A 87 -9.52 -7.35 21.71
CA GLU A 87 -8.52 -7.70 22.72
C GLU A 87 -8.07 -9.16 22.60
N GLN A 88 -9.02 -10.07 22.33
CA GLN A 88 -8.72 -11.50 22.09
C GLN A 88 -7.83 -11.67 20.84
N HIS A 89 -8.23 -11.06 19.73
CA HIS A 89 -7.45 -11.13 18.49
C HIS A 89 -6.11 -10.41 18.57
N TYR A 90 -6.01 -9.34 19.38
CA TYR A 90 -4.78 -8.61 19.60
C TYR A 90 -3.78 -9.43 20.42
N ALA A 91 -4.24 -10.13 21.46
CA ALA A 91 -3.40 -11.05 22.22
C ALA A 91 -2.82 -12.14 21.30
N GLN A 92 -3.66 -12.82 20.52
CA GLN A 92 -3.21 -13.83 19.54
C GLN A 92 -2.23 -13.26 18.52
N ALA A 93 -2.50 -12.05 18.00
CA ALA A 93 -1.60 -11.41 17.04
C ALA A 93 -0.24 -11.07 17.65
N LYS A 94 -0.19 -10.73 18.95
CA LYS A 94 1.07 -10.51 19.67
C LYS A 94 1.88 -11.79 19.84
N ASP A 95 1.22 -12.92 20.09
CA ASP A 95 1.90 -14.21 20.21
C ASP A 95 2.54 -14.58 18.87
N ILE A 96 1.78 -14.50 17.77
CA ILE A 96 2.29 -14.71 16.41
C ILE A 96 3.44 -13.76 16.07
N TYR A 97 3.34 -12.49 16.48
CA TYR A 97 4.41 -11.50 16.28
C TYR A 97 5.66 -11.86 17.06
N THR A 98 5.53 -12.36 18.29
CA THR A 98 6.66 -12.76 19.13
C THR A 98 7.41 -13.92 18.49
N GLU A 99 6.70 -14.95 18.04
CA GLU A 99 7.31 -16.06 17.30
C GLU A 99 7.98 -15.61 15.99
N ALA A 100 7.34 -14.68 15.25
CA ALA A 100 7.94 -14.12 14.04
C ALA A 100 9.20 -13.31 14.34
N LEU A 101 9.23 -12.60 15.48
CA LEU A 101 10.38 -11.82 15.91
C LEU A 101 11.54 -12.73 16.33
N GLU A 102 11.27 -13.84 17.03
CA GLU A 102 12.28 -14.85 17.37
C GLU A 102 12.91 -15.46 16.11
N ARG A 103 12.09 -15.84 15.13
CA ARG A 103 12.59 -16.30 13.82
C ARG A 103 13.46 -15.25 13.13
N TYR A 104 13.01 -14.00 13.11
CA TYR A 104 13.79 -12.89 12.54
C TYR A 104 15.17 -12.74 13.22
N ILE A 105 15.27 -12.91 14.54
CA ILE A 105 16.55 -12.80 15.26
C ILE A 105 17.52 -13.89 14.77
N ILE A 106 17.05 -15.14 14.67
CA ILE A 106 17.87 -16.26 14.17
C ILE A 106 18.28 -16.03 12.72
N ASP A 107 17.34 -15.61 11.87
CA ASP A 107 17.62 -15.33 10.46
C ASP A 107 18.62 -14.17 10.31
N HIS A 108 18.56 -13.18 11.21
CA HIS A 108 19.50 -12.06 11.25
C HIS A 108 20.90 -12.52 11.64
N GLU A 109 21.03 -13.36 12.66
CA GLU A 109 22.32 -13.95 13.06
C GLU A 109 22.94 -14.77 11.90
N HIS A 110 22.13 -15.59 11.21
CA HIS A 110 22.58 -16.32 10.03
C HIS A 110 22.99 -15.40 8.89
N TYR A 111 22.25 -14.31 8.66
CA TYR A 111 22.62 -13.30 7.69
C TYR A 111 23.97 -12.66 8.00
N GLU A 112 24.23 -12.31 9.27
CA GLU A 112 25.50 -11.70 9.68
C GLU A 112 26.69 -12.62 9.39
N ILE A 113 26.56 -13.92 9.70
CA ILE A 113 27.57 -14.93 9.39
C ILE A 113 27.78 -15.03 7.87
N ALA A 114 26.70 -15.20 7.11
CA ALA A 114 26.78 -15.31 5.66
C ALA A 114 27.40 -14.06 5.01
N TYR A 115 27.11 -12.88 5.56
CA TYR A 115 27.66 -11.61 5.08
C TYR A 115 29.16 -11.50 5.37
N GLN A 116 29.62 -11.92 6.56
CA GLN A 116 31.05 -12.00 6.86
C GLN A 116 31.79 -12.97 5.91
N GLU A 117 31.21 -14.14 5.63
CA GLU A 117 31.77 -15.09 4.67
C GLU A 117 31.84 -14.49 3.26
N TYR A 118 30.80 -13.79 2.83
CA TYR A 118 30.77 -13.05 1.57
C TYR A 118 31.89 -12.02 1.48
N GLU A 119 32.10 -11.21 2.52
CA GLU A 119 33.17 -10.21 2.58
C GLU A 119 34.56 -10.85 2.52
N GLN A 120 34.78 -11.92 3.28
CA GLN A 120 36.05 -12.66 3.27
C GLN A 120 36.34 -13.25 1.88
N GLN A 121 35.34 -13.84 1.23
CA GLN A 121 35.47 -14.39 -0.12
C GLN A 121 35.76 -13.30 -1.15
N GLN A 122 35.11 -12.14 -1.06
CA GLN A 122 35.44 -11.01 -1.92
C GLN A 122 36.89 -10.56 -1.74
N GLN A 123 37.35 -10.40 -0.49
CA GLN A 123 38.72 -9.99 -0.19
C GLN A 123 39.74 -11.01 -0.73
N LEU A 124 39.46 -12.30 -0.56
CA LEU A 124 40.31 -13.38 -1.08
C LEU A 124 40.43 -13.31 -2.61
N LEU A 125 39.30 -13.17 -3.32
CA LEU A 125 39.28 -13.07 -4.79
C LEU A 125 40.04 -11.84 -5.29
N MET A 126 39.94 -10.71 -4.59
CA MET A 126 40.68 -9.50 -4.94
C MET A 126 42.19 -9.68 -4.70
N SER A 127 42.58 -10.23 -3.54
CA SER A 127 43.98 -10.52 -3.19
C SER A 127 44.62 -11.52 -4.17
N GLU A 128 43.91 -12.59 -4.54
CA GLU A 128 44.34 -13.55 -5.56
C GLU A 128 44.61 -12.86 -6.90
N GLY A 129 43.69 -12.01 -7.36
CA GLY A 129 43.84 -11.23 -8.59
C GLY A 129 45.04 -10.29 -8.57
N GLU A 130 45.31 -9.63 -7.44
CA GLU A 130 46.48 -8.76 -7.26
C GLU A 130 47.79 -9.56 -7.28
N LEU A 131 47.84 -10.70 -6.61
CA LEU A 131 49.01 -11.58 -6.61
C LEU A 131 49.31 -12.12 -8.01
N ASP A 132 48.27 -12.51 -8.76
CA ASP A 132 48.40 -12.96 -10.15
C ASP A 132 48.92 -11.84 -11.05
N TYR A 133 48.42 -10.62 -10.88
CA TYR A 133 48.91 -9.44 -11.59
C TYR A 133 50.39 -9.18 -11.28
N ILE A 134 50.77 -9.16 -10.00
CA ILE A 134 52.16 -8.93 -9.56
C ILE A 134 53.09 -10.00 -10.12
N ARG A 135 52.71 -11.29 -10.02
CA ARG A 135 53.49 -12.41 -10.56
C ARG A 135 53.69 -12.28 -12.06
N CYS A 136 52.61 -12.02 -12.80
CA CYS A 136 52.65 -11.80 -14.24
C CYS A 136 53.53 -10.60 -14.62
N SER A 137 53.49 -9.51 -13.85
CA SER A 137 54.29 -8.31 -14.11
C SER A 137 55.79 -8.50 -13.87
N LYS A 138 56.17 -9.37 -12.92
CA LYS A 138 57.57 -9.68 -12.60
C LYS A 138 58.27 -10.48 -13.71
N ASP A 139 57.53 -11.34 -14.40
CA ASP A 139 58.06 -12.18 -15.48
C ASP A 139 58.21 -11.40 -16.81
N ILE A 140 57.68 -10.18 -16.88
CA ILE A 140 57.82 -9.31 -18.05
C ILE A 140 59.10 -8.48 -17.88
N ASN A 141 60.15 -8.85 -18.63
CA ASN A 141 61.32 -7.98 -18.80
C ASN A 141 60.85 -6.57 -19.23
N MET A 142 61.44 -5.53 -18.62
CA MET A 142 61.05 -4.10 -18.65
C MET A 142 60.85 -3.49 -20.06
N THR A 143 61.20 -4.20 -21.12
CA THR A 143 61.13 -3.79 -22.54
C THR A 143 59.84 -4.19 -23.26
N SER A 144 58.96 -4.98 -22.66
CA SER A 144 57.74 -5.52 -23.31
C SER A 144 56.46 -4.77 -22.91
N ILE A 145 56.29 -3.56 -23.45
CA ILE A 145 55.10 -2.69 -23.25
C ILE A 145 53.79 -3.41 -23.64
N ASN A 146 53.85 -4.36 -24.58
CA ASN A 146 52.69 -5.09 -25.10
C ASN A 146 52.16 -6.22 -24.19
N LYS A 147 52.84 -6.59 -23.10
CA LYS A 147 52.39 -7.66 -22.18
C LYS A 147 51.61 -7.17 -20.97
N PHE A 148 51.66 -5.87 -20.65
CA PHE A 148 50.85 -5.25 -19.58
C PHE A 148 49.33 -5.47 -19.75
N PRO A 149 48.75 -5.38 -20.97
CA PRO A 149 47.33 -5.66 -21.16
C PRO A 149 46.94 -7.11 -20.83
N ALA A 150 47.86 -8.07 -20.96
CA ALA A 150 47.59 -9.47 -20.64
C ALA A 150 47.51 -9.70 -19.13
N CYS A 151 48.42 -9.11 -18.33
CA CYS A 151 48.34 -9.20 -16.87
C CYS A 151 47.12 -8.47 -16.31
N LYS A 152 46.75 -7.32 -16.89
CA LYS A 152 45.54 -6.59 -16.49
C LYS A 152 44.26 -7.44 -16.62
N LYS A 153 44.16 -8.29 -17.65
CA LYS A 153 43.02 -9.20 -17.82
C LYS A 153 42.86 -10.18 -16.65
N LEU A 154 43.95 -10.56 -15.97
CA LEU A 154 43.89 -11.42 -14.78
C LEU A 154 43.21 -10.69 -13.62
N LEU A 155 43.63 -9.45 -13.37
CA LEU A 155 43.01 -8.59 -12.37
C LEU A 155 41.53 -8.29 -12.71
N ASP A 156 41.23 -7.95 -13.96
CA ASP A 156 39.86 -7.71 -14.42
C ASP A 156 38.98 -8.97 -14.27
N ALA A 157 39.55 -10.16 -14.51
CA ALA A 157 38.85 -11.42 -14.30
C ALA A 157 38.56 -11.68 -12.82
N ALA A 158 39.50 -11.39 -11.91
CA ALA A 158 39.30 -11.48 -10.47
C ALA A 158 38.20 -10.52 -9.98
N ILE A 159 38.24 -9.25 -10.41
CA ILE A 159 37.20 -8.25 -10.13
C ILE A 159 35.83 -8.74 -10.62
N LYS A 160 35.78 -9.32 -11.83
CA LYS A 160 34.53 -9.87 -12.37
C LYS A 160 34.01 -11.05 -11.56
N ARG A 161 34.88 -11.93 -11.07
CA ARG A 161 34.50 -13.05 -10.18
C ARG A 161 33.97 -12.51 -8.84
N ALA A 162 34.67 -11.56 -8.21
CA ALA A 162 34.23 -10.93 -6.97
C ALA A 162 32.86 -10.27 -7.12
N LYS A 163 32.62 -9.52 -8.22
CA LYS A 163 31.32 -8.92 -8.53
C LYS A 163 30.19 -9.91 -8.80
N LYS A 164 30.52 -11.15 -9.19
CA LYS A 164 29.52 -12.20 -9.44
C LYS A 164 29.15 -12.93 -8.14
N LEU A 165 29.86 -12.69 -7.03
CA LEU A 165 29.56 -13.31 -5.77
C LEU A 165 28.15 -12.92 -5.31
N TYR A 166 27.38 -13.90 -4.84
CA TYR A 166 26.02 -13.68 -4.38
C TYR A 166 26.05 -12.99 -3.01
N GLU A 167 25.48 -11.80 -2.95
CA GLU A 167 25.29 -11.07 -1.70
C GLU A 167 24.12 -11.68 -0.91
N PRO A 168 24.31 -12.04 0.37
CA PRO A 168 23.22 -12.54 1.22
C PRO A 168 22.05 -11.54 1.30
N ASN A 169 20.83 -12.05 1.39
CA ASN A 169 19.64 -11.21 1.50
C ASN A 169 19.34 -10.87 2.96
N TYR A 170 19.12 -9.59 3.25
CA TYR A 170 18.78 -9.12 4.60
C TYR A 170 17.37 -9.57 4.99
N PRO A 171 17.17 -10.21 6.17
CA PRO A 171 15.86 -10.68 6.58
C PRO A 171 14.90 -9.51 6.87
N ALA A 172 13.64 -9.67 6.48
CA ALA A 172 12.62 -8.65 6.72
C ALA A 172 12.11 -8.71 8.16
N LYS A 173 12.20 -7.60 8.88
CA LYS A 173 11.67 -7.50 10.25
C LYS A 173 10.13 -7.59 10.25
N PRO A 174 9.52 -8.40 11.14
CA PRO A 174 8.07 -8.49 11.22
C PRO A 174 7.43 -7.19 11.71
N TYR A 175 6.20 -6.93 11.28
CA TYR A 175 5.43 -5.75 11.69
C TYR A 175 4.66 -6.03 12.97
N ALA A 176 4.82 -5.14 13.96
CA ALA A 176 4.05 -5.22 15.20
C ALA A 176 2.55 -5.05 14.92
N PRO A 177 1.68 -5.90 15.52
CA PRO A 177 0.24 -5.71 15.42
C PRO A 177 -0.17 -4.46 16.19
N THR A 178 -1.24 -3.81 15.73
CA THR A 178 -1.86 -2.69 16.45
C THR A 178 -3.32 -2.99 16.73
N ARG A 179 -3.81 -2.56 17.89
CA ARG A 179 -5.22 -2.70 18.27
C ARG A 179 -6.14 -2.06 17.23
N ASP A 180 -5.83 -0.84 16.81
CA ASP A 180 -6.64 -0.10 15.83
C ASP A 180 -6.78 -0.84 14.50
N ARG A 181 -5.70 -1.47 14.00
CA ARG A 181 -5.76 -2.23 12.75
C ARG A 181 -6.71 -3.43 12.88
N ILE A 182 -6.68 -4.11 14.03
CA ILE A 182 -7.53 -5.27 14.29
C ILE A 182 -8.98 -4.82 14.49
N PHE A 183 -9.22 -3.80 15.31
CA PHE A 183 -10.53 -3.22 15.55
C PHE A 183 -11.19 -2.76 14.24
N ASN A 184 -10.48 -1.98 13.43
CA ASN A 184 -11.01 -1.49 12.16
C ASN A 184 -11.34 -2.63 11.20
N ARG A 185 -10.53 -3.69 11.19
CA ARG A 185 -10.81 -4.90 10.39
C ARG A 185 -12.06 -5.63 10.88
N LEU A 186 -12.27 -5.74 12.19
CA LEU A 186 -13.45 -6.38 12.77
C LEU A 186 -14.70 -5.53 12.54
N ARG A 187 -14.64 -4.23 12.87
CA ARG A 187 -15.72 -3.26 12.65
C ARG A 187 -16.12 -3.13 11.19
N ALA A 188 -15.20 -3.30 10.24
CA ALA A 188 -15.52 -3.27 8.81
C ALA A 188 -16.55 -4.33 8.42
N LYS A 189 -16.56 -5.49 9.10
CA LYS A 189 -17.54 -6.57 8.88
C LYS A 189 -18.95 -6.21 9.35
N CYS A 190 -19.09 -5.21 10.22
CA CYS A 190 -20.42 -4.71 10.65
C CYS A 190 -21.20 -4.02 9.52
N LYS A 191 -20.57 -3.74 8.38
CA LYS A 191 -21.31 -3.27 7.20
C LYS A 191 -22.15 -4.38 6.58
N ASP A 192 -21.76 -5.64 6.76
CA ASP A 192 -22.46 -6.79 6.20
C ASP A 192 -23.76 -7.10 6.96
N THR A 193 -23.92 -6.55 8.17
CA THR A 193 -25.14 -6.67 8.98
C THR A 193 -26.18 -5.59 8.67
N ALA A 194 -25.90 -4.67 7.74
CA ALA A 194 -26.85 -3.63 7.37
C ALA A 194 -28.04 -4.19 6.59
N LEU A 195 -29.26 -3.94 7.06
CA LEU A 195 -30.51 -4.24 6.39
C LEU A 195 -30.65 -3.39 5.13
N ASN A 196 -31.16 -3.99 4.05
CA ASN A 196 -31.46 -3.31 2.78
C ASN A 196 -32.78 -2.52 2.88
N CYS A 197 -32.83 -1.49 3.74
CA CYS A 197 -34.04 -0.72 4.00
C CYS A 197 -34.65 -0.08 2.75
N ASP A 198 -33.81 0.35 1.80
CA ASP A 198 -34.30 0.94 0.55
C ASP A 198 -34.96 -0.11 -0.35
N GLN A 199 -34.46 -1.34 -0.37
CA GLN A 199 -35.09 -2.42 -1.14
C GLN A 199 -36.45 -2.79 -0.55
N ILE A 200 -36.52 -2.90 0.78
CA ILE A 200 -37.77 -3.18 1.51
C ILE A 200 -38.78 -2.06 1.21
N PHE A 201 -38.37 -0.81 1.36
CA PHE A 201 -39.20 0.34 1.07
C PHE A 201 -39.68 0.35 -0.40
N ASN A 202 -38.78 0.13 -1.36
CA ASN A 202 -39.13 0.12 -2.77
C ASN A 202 -40.15 -0.96 -3.12
N GLN A 203 -40.06 -2.12 -2.47
CA GLN A 203 -41.04 -3.20 -2.62
C GLN A 203 -42.41 -2.80 -2.06
N SER A 204 -42.44 -2.25 -0.84
CA SER A 204 -43.67 -1.76 -0.22
C SER A 204 -44.30 -0.61 -1.02
N PHE A 205 -43.51 0.36 -1.47
CA PHE A 205 -43.98 1.51 -2.24
C PHE A 205 -44.68 1.08 -3.55
N ARG A 206 -44.11 0.11 -4.28
CA ARG A 206 -44.74 -0.47 -5.48
C ARG A 206 -46.04 -1.20 -5.15
N SER A 207 -46.07 -1.95 -4.03
CA SER A 207 -47.29 -2.67 -3.60
C SER A 207 -48.44 -1.73 -3.21
N CYS A 208 -48.14 -0.51 -2.75
CA CYS A 208 -49.13 0.53 -2.47
C CYS A 208 -49.69 1.20 -3.74
N GLY A 209 -49.23 0.80 -4.94
CA GLY A 209 -49.62 1.42 -6.22
C GLY A 209 -48.72 2.58 -6.65
N GLY A 210 -47.61 2.84 -5.94
CA GLY A 210 -46.62 3.84 -6.32
C GLY A 210 -45.74 3.39 -7.49
N VAL A 211 -45.23 4.36 -8.25
CA VAL A 211 -44.30 4.11 -9.37
C VAL A 211 -42.91 4.65 -9.01
N ILE A 212 -41.89 3.82 -9.21
CA ILE A 212 -40.49 4.19 -8.98
C ILE A 212 -39.79 4.29 -10.33
N THR A 213 -39.29 5.48 -10.65
CA THR A 213 -38.53 5.74 -11.87
C THR A 213 -37.08 6.06 -11.54
N ASN A 214 -36.14 5.51 -12.30
CA ASN A 214 -34.73 5.87 -12.19
C ASN A 214 -34.35 6.75 -13.37
N ARG A 215 -33.67 7.85 -13.10
CA ARG A 215 -33.10 8.72 -14.13
C ARG A 215 -31.64 9.02 -13.84
N GLN A 216 -30.87 9.24 -14.88
CA GLN A 216 -29.50 9.72 -14.76
C GLN A 216 -29.52 11.24 -14.81
N VAL A 217 -28.95 11.88 -13.78
CA VAL A 217 -28.72 13.31 -13.76
C VAL A 217 -27.23 13.56 -13.84
N CYS A 218 -26.81 14.50 -14.66
CA CYS A 218 -25.44 14.95 -14.65
C CYS A 218 -25.20 15.81 -13.39
N ILE A 219 -24.14 15.51 -12.65
CA ILE A 219 -23.76 16.22 -11.41
C ILE A 219 -22.46 17.02 -11.56
N SER A 220 -21.67 16.77 -12.60
CA SER A 220 -20.43 17.51 -12.91
C SER A 220 -20.05 17.36 -14.38
N ASN A 221 -19.41 18.38 -14.98
CA ASN A 221 -18.95 18.42 -16.38
C ASN A 221 -20.06 18.15 -17.42
N CYS A 222 -21.20 18.83 -17.30
CA CYS A 222 -22.42 18.55 -18.06
C CYS A 222 -22.54 19.33 -19.38
N ASP A 223 -21.43 19.88 -19.89
CA ASP A 223 -21.37 20.81 -21.03
C ASP A 223 -21.02 20.13 -22.35
#